data_AF-A0A4Y2I0B7-F1
#
_entry.id   AF-A0A4Y2I0B7-F1
#
_cell.length_a   1.000
_cell.length_b   1.000
_cell.length_c   1.000
_cell.angle_alpha   90.00
_cell.angle_beta   90.00
_cell.angle_gamma   90.00
#
_symmetry.space_group_name_H-M   'P 1'
#
loop_
_entity.id
_entity.type
_entity.pdbx_description
1 polymer ?
#
loop_
_entity_poly.entity_id
_entity_poly.type
_entity_poly.pdbx_seq_one_letter_code
_entity_poly.pdbx_strand_id
1 'polypeptide(L)'
;MRQRSAICVHRWLLLLSVKTRIETELDEQLKAEISVRNQKVTRNRQLLMRLIKACFLGKRGLAFRGHDESDASSNRGNYVELLNCTAQYSSKALCLNII
;
A
#
# COMPACT_ATOMS: atom_id res chain seq x y z
N MET A 1 -52.36 -0.90 18.59
CA MET A 1 -52.35 -2.21 17.88
C MET A 1 -52.02 -2.11 16.37
N ARG A 2 -52.53 -1.14 15.61
CA ARG A 2 -52.33 -1.05 14.13
C ARG A 2 -50.92 -0.66 13.63
N GLN A 3 -50.13 0.10 14.38
CA GLN A 3 -48.81 0.53 13.90
C GLN A 3 -47.75 -0.58 13.87
N ARG A 4 -47.80 -1.53 14.81
CA ARG A 4 -46.82 -2.64 14.87
C ARG A 4 -46.95 -3.59 13.67
N SER A 5 -48.17 -3.80 13.15
CA SER A 5 -48.35 -4.63 11.95
C SER A 5 -47.86 -3.92 10.68
N ALA A 6 -48.05 -2.60 10.57
CA ALA A 6 -47.56 -1.80 9.45
C ALA A 6 -46.01 -1.80 9.37
N ILE A 7 -45.33 -1.70 10.52
CA ILE A 7 -43.87 -1.78 10.60
C ILE A 7 -43.37 -3.18 10.19
N CYS A 8 -44.06 -4.24 10.61
CA CYS A 8 -43.72 -5.61 10.24
C CYS A 8 -43.84 -5.83 8.73
N VAL A 9 -44.94 -5.39 8.12
CA VAL A 9 -45.19 -5.53 6.68
C VAL A 9 -44.18 -4.71 5.87
N HIS A 10 -43.86 -3.48 6.28
CA HIS A 10 -42.86 -2.65 5.61
C HIS A 10 -41.45 -3.29 5.67
N ARG A 11 -41.07 -3.84 6.84
CA ARG A 11 -39.81 -4.58 7.02
C ARG A 11 -39.75 -5.82 6.14
N TRP A 12 -40.86 -6.55 6.02
CA TRP A 12 -40.95 -7.76 5.21
C TRP A 12 -40.84 -7.45 3.71
N LEU A 13 -41.51 -6.39 3.24
CA LEU A 13 -41.38 -5.88 1.87
C LEU A 13 -39.96 -5.42 1.55
N LEU A 14 -39.27 -4.78 2.50
CA LEU A 14 -37.85 -4.40 2.34
C LEU A 14 -36.95 -5.62 2.18
N LEU A 15 -37.17 -6.67 2.98
CA LEU A 15 -36.42 -7.93 2.87
C LEU A 15 -36.68 -8.64 1.52
N LEU A 16 -37.90 -8.58 1.01
CA LEU A 16 -38.26 -9.08 -0.33
C LEU A 16 -37.74 -8.22 -1.48
N SER A 17 -37.43 -6.95 -1.22
CA SER A 17 -36.88 -6.02 -2.22
C SER A 17 -35.38 -6.20 -2.47
N VAL A 18 -34.68 -6.96 -1.61
CA VAL A 18 -33.28 -7.34 -1.81
C VAL A 18 -33.22 -8.26 -3.03
N LYS A 19 -32.71 -7.72 -4.13
CA LYS A 19 -32.76 -8.32 -5.46
C LYS A 19 -31.59 -9.26 -5.77
N THR A 20 -30.58 -9.30 -4.90
CA THR A 20 -29.36 -10.10 -5.07
C THR A 20 -29.47 -11.40 -4.27
N ARG A 21 -28.99 -12.51 -4.85
CA ARG A 21 -28.94 -13.79 -4.13
C ARG A 21 -27.91 -13.67 -3.01
N ILE A 22 -28.19 -14.26 -1.86
CA ILE A 22 -27.26 -14.24 -0.70
C ILE A 22 -25.88 -14.78 -1.11
N GLU A 23 -25.84 -15.82 -1.95
CA GLU A 23 -24.60 -16.40 -2.49
C GLU A 23 -23.74 -15.38 -3.25
N THR A 24 -24.35 -14.50 -4.06
CA THR A 24 -23.57 -13.52 -4.85
C THR A 24 -22.93 -12.47 -3.96
N GLU A 25 -23.65 -12.03 -2.93
CA GLU A 25 -23.12 -11.05 -1.96
C GLU A 25 -21.97 -11.64 -1.14
N LEU A 26 -22.10 -12.91 -0.69
CA LEU A 26 -21.04 -13.60 0.03
C LEU A 26 -19.78 -13.79 -0.85
N ASP A 27 -19.95 -14.16 -2.12
CA ASP A 27 -18.85 -14.28 -3.06
C ASP A 27 -18.14 -12.94 -3.33
N GLU A 28 -18.90 -11.85 -3.45
CA GLU A 28 -18.35 -10.50 -3.63
C GLU A 28 -17.57 -10.04 -2.41
N GLN A 29 -18.11 -10.27 -1.20
CA GLN A 29 -17.43 -9.96 0.06
C GLN A 29 -16.14 -10.75 0.22
N LEU A 30 -16.15 -12.06 -0.07
CA LEU A 30 -14.96 -12.90 -0.04
C LEU A 30 -13.88 -12.40 -1.01
N LYS A 31 -14.26 -12.04 -2.24
CA LYS A 31 -13.35 -11.47 -3.23
C LYS A 31 -12.76 -10.14 -2.76
N ALA A 32 -13.59 -9.27 -2.18
CA ALA A 32 -13.15 -8.00 -1.61
C ALA A 32 -12.13 -8.20 -0.48
N GLU A 33 -12.40 -9.13 0.44
CA GLU A 33 -11.47 -9.45 1.53
C GLU A 33 -10.14 -10.00 1.05
N ILE A 34 -10.17 -10.92 0.08
CA ILE A 34 -8.95 -11.47 -0.54
C ILE A 34 -8.17 -10.34 -1.20
N SER A 35 -8.83 -9.44 -1.92
CA SER A 35 -8.22 -8.29 -2.56
C SER A 35 -7.53 -7.37 -1.53
N VAL A 36 -8.22 -7.01 -0.45
CA VAL A 36 -7.67 -6.18 0.64
C VAL A 36 -6.48 -6.87 1.31
N ARG A 37 -6.59 -8.17 1.60
CA ARG A 37 -5.52 -8.98 2.18
C ARG A 37 -4.28 -9.00 1.28
N ASN A 38 -4.47 -9.24 -0.02
CA ASN A 38 -3.39 -9.23 -1.00
C ASN A 38 -2.74 -7.85 -1.12
N GLN A 39 -3.54 -6.77 -1.09
CA GLN A 39 -3.02 -5.41 -1.10
C GLN A 39 -2.15 -5.12 0.13
N LYS A 40 -2.56 -5.60 1.31
CA LYS A 40 -1.76 -5.48 2.55
C LYS A 40 -0.46 -6.27 2.45
N VAL A 41 -0.49 -7.50 1.93
CA VAL A 41 0.72 -8.31 1.70
C VAL A 41 1.67 -7.60 0.75
N THR A 42 1.17 -7.03 -0.35
CA THR A 42 1.98 -6.28 -1.32
C THR A 42 2.63 -5.05 -0.68
N ARG A 43 1.87 -4.25 0.08
CA ARG A 43 2.44 -3.10 0.81
C ARG A 43 3.53 -3.53 1.80
N ASN A 44 3.29 -4.59 2.56
CA ASN A 44 4.26 -5.09 3.53
C ASN A 44 5.55 -5.56 2.84
N ARG A 45 5.45 -6.27 1.71
CA ARG A 45 6.61 -6.68 0.91
C ARG A 45 7.40 -5.47 0.40
N GLN A 46 6.73 -4.43 -0.09
CA GLN A 46 7.39 -3.20 -0.53
C GLN A 46 8.12 -2.49 0.62
N LEU A 47 7.50 -2.40 1.80
CA LEU A 47 8.13 -1.82 2.99
C LEU A 47 9.38 -2.61 3.39
N LEU A 48 9.27 -3.94 3.47
CA LEU A 48 10.38 -4.81 3.83
C LEU A 48 11.55 -4.67 2.84
N MET A 49 11.27 -4.63 1.54
CA MET A 49 12.30 -4.41 0.52
C MET A 49 13.03 -3.08 0.70
N ARG A 50 12.31 -2.00 1.07
CA ARG A 50 12.94 -0.70 1.37
C ARG A 50 13.84 -0.78 2.59
N LEU A 51 13.38 -1.43 3.67
CA LEU A 51 14.16 -1.60 4.89
C LEU A 51 15.41 -2.46 4.66
N ILE A 52 15.29 -3.54 3.88
CA ILE A 52 16.44 -4.39 3.52
C ILE A 52 17.45 -3.59 2.70
N LYS A 53 17.01 -2.82 1.69
CA LYS A 53 17.92 -1.95 0.92
C LYS A 53 18.63 -0.95 1.84
N ALA A 54 17.89 -0.25 2.70
CA ALA A 54 18.46 0.71 3.63
C ALA A 54 19.45 0.04 4.60
N CYS A 55 19.12 -1.15 5.12
CA CYS A 55 19.97 -1.89 6.05
C CYS A 55 21.22 -2.47 5.35
N PHE A 56 21.10 -2.96 4.13
CA PHE A 56 22.25 -3.44 3.33
C PHE A 56 23.22 -2.31 3.01
N LEU A 57 22.70 -1.14 2.67
CA LEU A 57 23.50 0.07 2.44
C LEU A 57 24.13 0.59 3.75
N GLY A 58 23.40 0.59 4.86
CA GLY A 58 23.91 1.01 6.18
C GLY A 58 24.92 0.04 6.81
N LYS A 59 24.73 -1.28 6.64
CA LYS A 59 25.66 -2.32 7.13
C LYS A 59 26.95 -2.39 6.35
N ARG A 60 27.00 -1.85 5.13
CA ARG A 60 28.19 -1.96 4.29
C ARG A 60 29.43 -1.31 4.89
N GLY A 61 29.32 -0.43 5.90
CA GLY A 61 30.49 0.19 6.55
C GLY A 61 31.42 0.92 5.56
N LEU A 62 30.95 1.10 4.33
CA LEU A 62 31.64 1.76 3.26
C LEU A 62 31.49 3.25 3.51
N ALA A 63 32.54 4.01 3.22
CA ALA A 63 32.46 5.46 3.24
C ALA A 63 31.21 5.88 2.46
N PHE A 64 30.42 6.81 3.04
CA PHE A 64 29.27 7.40 2.35
C PHE A 64 29.70 8.00 1.00
N ARG A 65 30.96 8.44 0.91
CA ARG A 65 31.59 8.93 -0.30
C ARG A 65 32.18 7.82 -1.15
N GLY A 66 31.88 7.85 -2.44
CA GLY A 66 32.52 7.00 -3.45
C GLY A 66 33.94 7.50 -3.77
N HIS A 67 34.74 6.65 -4.42
CA HIS A 67 36.02 7.08 -4.99
C HIS A 67 35.82 8.09 -6.13
N ASP A 68 34.71 7.95 -6.87
CA ASP A 68 34.29 8.85 -7.95
C ASP A 68 32.76 9.00 -7.95
N GLU A 69 32.28 10.20 -7.60
CA GLU A 69 30.85 10.57 -7.55
C GLU A 69 30.37 11.21 -8.87
N SER A 70 31.23 11.28 -9.90
CA SER A 70 30.91 11.89 -11.18
C SER A 70 29.78 11.17 -11.91
N ASP A 71 29.06 11.88 -12.78
CA ASP A 71 27.93 11.31 -13.51
C ASP A 71 28.30 10.13 -14.44
N ALA A 72 29.56 10.06 -14.88
CA ALA A 72 30.08 8.98 -15.72
C ALA A 72 30.49 7.73 -14.92
N SER A 73 30.52 7.78 -13.59
CA SER A 73 30.93 6.66 -12.74
C SER A 73 29.82 5.61 -12.66
N SER A 74 30.20 4.34 -12.80
CA SER A 74 29.31 3.20 -12.63
C SER A 74 28.95 2.93 -11.16
N ASN A 75 29.71 3.50 -10.22
CA ASN A 75 29.50 3.37 -8.77
C ASN A 75 29.75 4.73 -8.13
N ARG A 76 28.69 5.54 -8.03
CA ARG A 76 28.75 6.92 -7.52
C ARG A 76 28.82 7.02 -5.99
N GLY A 77 29.08 5.89 -5.32
CA GLY A 77 29.10 5.80 -3.87
C GLY A 77 27.71 5.62 -3.25
N ASN A 78 27.71 5.10 -2.02
CA ASN A 78 26.48 4.68 -1.34
C ASN A 78 25.55 5.85 -1.00
N TYR A 79 26.07 7.07 -0.82
CA TYR A 79 25.26 8.25 -0.49
C TYR A 79 24.39 8.72 -1.66
N VAL A 80 24.98 8.85 -2.85
CA VAL A 80 24.25 9.29 -4.07
C VAL A 80 23.22 8.24 -4.48
N GLU A 81 23.57 6.96 -4.40
CA GLU A 81 22.64 5.86 -4.68
C GLU A 81 21.50 5.79 -3.66
N LEU A 82 21.76 6.10 -2.38
CA LEU A 82 20.73 6.20 -1.35
C LEU A 82 19.75 7.33 -1.64
N LEU A 83 20.24 8.53 -1.96
CA LEU A 83 19.39 9.67 -2.32
C LEU A 83 18.55 9.39 -3.57
N ASN A 84 19.13 8.77 -4.60
CA ASN A 84 18.38 8.38 -5.78
C ASN A 84 17.33 7.30 -5.47
N CYS A 85 17.67 6.31 -4.65
CA CYS A 85 16.74 5.29 -4.21
C CYS A 85 15.58 5.90 -3.39
N THR A 86 15.87 6.78 -2.43
CA THR A 86 14.82 7.42 -1.61
C THR A 86 13.97 8.40 -2.43
N ALA A 87 14.58 9.14 -3.36
CA ALA A 87 13.88 10.03 -4.30
C ALA A 87 12.95 9.28 -5.27
N GLN A 88 13.25 8.03 -5.64
CA GLN A 88 12.34 7.20 -6.44
C GLN A 88 11.08 6.78 -5.66
N TYR A 89 11.15 6.67 -4.33
CA TYR A 89 10.03 6.22 -3.50
C TYR A 89 9.23 7.37 -2.87
N SER A 90 9.84 8.53 -2.69
CA SER A 90 9.17 9.76 -2.26
C SER A 90 8.71 10.50 -3.52
N SER A 91 7.40 10.52 -3.78
CA SER A 91 6.84 11.33 -4.87
C SER A 91 7.46 12.73 -4.84
N LYS A 92 7.95 13.22 -6.00
CA LYS A 92 8.72 14.47 -6.25
C LYS A 92 8.35 15.71 -5.40
N ALA A 93 7.17 15.76 -4.79
CA ALA A 93 6.66 16.83 -3.93
C ALA A 93 7.34 16.97 -2.55
N LEU A 94 7.93 15.92 -1.97
CA LEU A 94 8.54 16.02 -0.62
C LEU A 94 10.01 16.46 -0.65
N CYS A 95 10.71 16.33 -1.78
CA CYS A 95 12.12 16.70 -1.89
C CYS A 95 12.36 18.21 -2.00
N LEU A 96 11.35 19.00 -2.35
CA LEU A 96 11.47 20.47 -2.47
C LEU A 96 11.38 21.22 -1.13
N ASN A 97 11.06 20.55 -0.03
CA ASN A 97 10.87 21.18 1.29
C ASN A 97 11.99 20.85 2.31
N ILE A 98 13.13 20.33 1.86
CA ILE A 98 14.26 19.96 2.75
C ILE A 98 15.56 20.71 2.36
N ILE A 99 15.51 21.65 1.41
CA ILE A 99 16.59 22.60 1.11
C ILE A 99 16.07 23.99 1.45
#